data_AF-A0A850M402-F1
#
_entry.id   AF-A0A850M402-F1
#
_cell.length_a   1.000
_cell.length_b   1.000
_cell.length_c   1.000
_cell.angle_alpha   90.00
_cell.angle_beta   90.00
_cell.angle_gamma   90.00
#
_symmetry.space_group_name_H-M   'P 1'
#
loop_
_entity.id
_entity.type
_entity.pdbx_description
1 polymer ?
#
loop_
_entity_poly.entity_id
_entity_poly.type
_entity_poly.pdbx_seq_one_letter_code
_entity_poly.pdbx_strand_id
1 'polypeptide(L)'
;MDSRRIEELKSWVQMDPGDSGAWYELGMAHYAEMEWLEAHKCFKTAEIAILNEVGEKLKNMGNMESSQIYFQRAQNVENKPFKLAPGGSSWLRNLLIVTGAIALVCLPFVFTIPFPWNIFGVVVLLFDLLVILILLPIAIVKSTSSRKREPTQFSNKIKYIEDQMEAIQQVPQLDDDQKFIQLGKLKRNRARTAQELVRCAYTRSLER
;
A
#
# COMPACT_ATOMS: atom_id res chain seq x y z
N MET A 1 21.22 4.82 -5.70
CA MET A 1 21.44 6.04 -4.90
C MET A 1 22.87 5.99 -4.36
N ASP A 2 23.52 7.11 -4.06
CA ASP A 2 24.86 7.06 -3.43
C ASP A 2 24.70 6.79 -1.93
N SER A 3 25.38 5.76 -1.41
CA SER A 3 25.49 5.44 0.02
C SER A 3 25.82 6.66 0.90
N ARG A 4 26.62 7.60 0.39
CA ARG A 4 26.96 8.85 1.11
C ARG A 4 25.74 9.71 1.40
N ARG A 5 24.75 9.75 0.49
CA ARG A 5 23.53 10.55 0.68
C ARG A 5 22.69 10.04 1.84
N ILE A 6 22.65 8.72 2.05
CA ILE A 6 21.94 8.11 3.18
C ILE A 6 22.62 8.50 4.50
N GLU A 7 23.96 8.54 4.55
CA GLU A 7 24.71 8.95 5.74
C GLU A 7 24.50 10.44 6.09
N GLU A 8 24.51 11.32 5.08
CA GLU A 8 24.19 12.73 5.23
C GLU A 8 22.77 12.93 5.79
N LEU A 9 21.78 12.25 5.21
CA LEU A 9 20.39 12.32 5.65
C LEU A 9 20.21 11.77 7.08
N LYS A 10 20.92 10.72 7.44
CA LYS A 10 20.95 10.21 8.83
C LYS A 10 21.52 11.25 9.79
N SER A 11 22.58 11.96 9.40
CA SER A 11 23.14 13.03 10.22
C SER A 11 22.16 14.21 10.38
N TRP A 12 21.45 14.60 9.32
CA TRP A 12 20.42 15.64 9.40
C TRP A 12 19.29 15.28 10.37
N VAL A 13 18.77 14.06 10.27
CA VAL A 13 17.72 13.56 11.18
C VAL A 13 18.21 13.46 12.63
N GLN A 14 19.51 13.26 12.86
CA GLN A 14 20.08 13.30 14.21
C GLN A 14 20.16 14.74 14.77
N MET A 15 20.39 15.73 13.92
CA MET A 15 20.43 17.14 14.32
C MET A 15 19.04 17.68 14.63
N ASP A 16 18.04 17.33 13.82
CA ASP A 16 16.64 17.69 14.04
C ASP A 16 15.71 16.47 13.85
N PRO A 17 15.43 15.73 14.94
CA PRO A 17 14.51 14.60 14.88
C PRO A 17 13.05 14.99 14.56
N GLY A 18 12.70 16.27 14.68
CA GLY A 18 11.36 16.80 14.39
C GLY A 18 11.15 17.16 12.92
N ASP A 19 12.21 17.22 12.11
CA ASP A 19 12.10 17.57 10.69
C ASP A 19 11.49 16.41 9.88
N SER A 20 10.18 16.56 9.60
CA SER A 20 9.45 15.61 8.78
C SER A 20 9.97 15.49 7.35
N GLY A 21 10.55 16.56 6.79
CA GLY A 21 11.13 16.58 5.46
C GLY A 21 12.38 15.71 5.40
N ALA A 22 13.27 15.83 6.38
CA ALA A 22 14.48 15.01 6.48
C ALA A 22 14.15 13.51 6.59
N TRP A 23 13.16 13.14 7.42
CA TRP A 23 12.69 11.76 7.52
C TRP A 23 12.09 11.24 6.21
N TYR A 24 11.33 12.07 5.49
CA TYR A 24 10.76 11.69 4.20
C TYR A 24 11.85 11.45 3.14
N GLU A 25 12.85 12.34 3.05
CA GLU A 25 13.97 12.17 2.13
C GLU A 25 14.78 10.91 2.45
N LEU A 26 15.04 10.64 3.74
CA LEU A 26 15.72 9.42 4.18
C LEU A 26 14.92 8.16 3.80
N GLY A 27 13.59 8.21 3.96
CA GLY A 27 12.70 7.14 3.53
C GLY A 27 12.72 6.89 2.02
N MET A 28 12.74 7.96 1.22
CA MET A 28 12.88 7.87 -0.24
C MET A 28 14.22 7.28 -0.65
N ALA A 29 15.31 7.62 0.06
CA ALA A 29 16.62 7.05 -0.18
C ALA A 29 16.67 5.55 0.11
N HIS A 30 16.15 5.10 1.25
CA HIS A 30 16.01 3.68 1.56
C HIS A 30 15.08 2.95 0.56
N TYR A 31 14.00 3.59 0.12
CA TYR A 31 13.11 3.04 -0.89
C TYR A 31 13.82 2.81 -2.23
N ALA A 32 14.69 3.75 -2.64
CA ALA A 32 15.48 3.63 -3.86
C ALA A 32 16.49 2.45 -3.80
N GLU A 33 17.01 2.16 -2.62
CA GLU A 33 17.89 0.99 -2.36
C GLU A 33 17.13 -0.31 -2.09
N MET A 34 15.79 -0.30 -2.23
CA MET A 34 14.92 -1.45 -1.94
C MET A 34 14.99 -1.93 -0.48
N GLU A 35 15.44 -1.08 0.44
CA GLU A 35 15.45 -1.31 1.88
C GLU A 35 14.07 -0.97 2.47
N TRP A 36 13.08 -1.79 2.13
CA TRP A 36 11.66 -1.48 2.38
C TRP A 36 11.31 -1.30 3.85
N LEU A 37 12.00 -2.02 4.74
CA LEU A 37 11.71 -1.97 6.18
C LEU A 37 12.18 -0.63 6.77
N GLU A 38 13.38 -0.19 6.39
CA GLU A 38 13.99 1.08 6.77
C GLU A 38 13.20 2.25 6.17
N ALA A 39 12.86 2.16 4.88
CA ALA A 39 12.01 3.14 4.22
C ALA A 39 10.67 3.30 4.94
N HIS A 40 10.03 2.19 5.30
CA HIS A 40 8.76 2.22 6.03
C HIS A 40 8.90 2.89 7.40
N LYS A 41 9.95 2.59 8.16
CA LYS A 41 10.23 3.25 9.44
C LYS A 41 10.39 4.76 9.28
N CYS A 42 11.10 5.20 8.23
CA CYS A 42 11.33 6.62 7.93
C CYS A 42 10.03 7.33 7.52
N PHE A 43 9.21 6.72 6.67
CA PHE A 43 7.92 7.31 6.31
C PHE A 43 6.95 7.38 7.48
N LYS A 44 6.97 6.37 8.36
CA LYS A 44 6.16 6.35 9.58
C LYS A 44 6.55 7.46 10.55
N THR A 45 7.85 7.68 10.74
CA THR A 45 8.37 8.76 11.59
C THR A 45 8.09 10.14 10.99
N ALA A 46 8.24 10.31 9.67
CA ALA A 46 7.83 11.52 8.96
C ALA A 46 6.34 11.85 9.16
N GLU A 47 5.45 10.85 9.03
CA GLU A 47 4.01 11.02 9.25
C GLU A 47 3.70 11.49 10.68
N ILE A 48 4.35 10.88 11.68
CA ILE A 48 4.21 11.27 13.09
C ILE A 48 4.67 12.72 13.31
N ALA A 49 5.82 13.11 12.75
CA ALA A 49 6.36 14.46 12.85
C ALA A 49 5.38 15.51 12.26
N ILE A 50 4.81 15.25 11.08
CA ILE A 50 3.80 16.14 10.45
C ILE A 50 2.56 16.26 11.34
N LEU A 51 2.05 15.15 11.87
CA LEU A 51 0.87 15.16 12.72
C LEU A 51 1.12 15.97 14.00
N ASN A 52 2.31 15.87 14.58
CA ASN A 52 2.69 16.66 15.75
C ASN A 52 2.81 18.15 15.41
N GLU A 53 3.47 18.52 14.31
CA GLU A 53 3.62 19.91 13.86
C GLU A 53 2.24 20.57 13.64
N VAL A 54 1.32 19.87 12.97
CA VAL A 54 -0.07 20.33 12.77
C VAL A 54 -0.80 20.47 14.11
N GLY A 55 -0.61 19.51 15.02
CA GLY A 55 -1.16 19.57 16.37
C GLY A 55 -0.69 20.80 17.13
N GLU A 56 0.60 21.09 17.12
CA GLU A 56 1.19 22.26 17.78
C GLU A 56 0.71 23.57 17.16
N LYS A 57 0.65 23.65 15.83
CA LYS A 57 0.13 24.83 15.13
C LYS A 57 -1.32 25.12 15.52
N LEU A 58 -2.17 24.09 15.59
CA LEU A 58 -3.57 24.24 16.02
C LEU A 58 -3.69 24.65 17.48
N LYS A 59 -2.83 24.11 18.36
CA LYS A 59 -2.74 24.52 19.76
C LYS A 59 -2.40 26.00 19.89
N ASN A 60 -1.41 26.47 19.13
CA ASN A 60 -0.98 27.87 19.11
C ASN A 60 -2.06 28.82 18.55
N MET A 61 -2.97 28.30 17.70
CA MET A 61 -4.15 29.02 17.23
C MET A 61 -5.33 28.99 18.22
N GLY A 62 -5.19 28.37 19.39
CA GLY A 62 -6.25 28.21 20.40
C GLY A 62 -7.26 27.10 20.10
N ASN A 63 -7.04 26.31 19.03
CA ASN A 63 -7.91 25.20 18.65
C ASN A 63 -7.48 23.89 19.34
N MET A 64 -7.72 23.82 20.65
CA MET A 64 -7.30 22.71 21.51
C MET A 64 -7.92 21.37 21.11
N GLU A 65 -9.21 21.34 20.77
CA GLU A 65 -9.92 20.11 20.38
C GLU A 65 -9.30 19.47 19.13
N SER A 66 -9.08 20.27 18.08
CA SER A 66 -8.48 19.76 16.85
C SER A 66 -7.04 19.31 17.09
N SER A 67 -6.27 20.07 17.87
CA SER A 67 -4.91 19.71 18.26
C SER A 67 -4.83 18.33 18.92
N GLN A 68 -5.73 18.04 19.88
CA GLN A 68 -5.80 16.74 20.55
C GLN A 68 -6.07 15.59 19.58
N ILE A 69 -6.92 15.79 18.57
CA ILE A 69 -7.21 14.79 17.53
C ILE A 69 -5.94 14.44 16.74
N TYR A 70 -5.09 15.42 16.40
CA TYR A 70 -3.86 15.17 15.66
C TYR A 70 -2.81 14.44 16.50
N PHE A 71 -2.64 14.79 17.77
CA PHE A 71 -1.76 14.04 18.67
C PHE A 71 -2.23 12.59 18.87
N GLN A 72 -3.54 12.36 19.03
CA GLN A 72 -4.09 11.00 19.09
C GLN A 72 -3.84 10.22 17.80
N ARG A 73 -3.93 10.87 16.63
CA ARG A 73 -3.57 10.23 15.36
C ARG A 73 -2.10 9.85 15.30
N ALA A 74 -1.20 10.72 15.76
CA ALA A 74 0.23 10.42 15.82
C ALA A 74 0.50 9.17 16.67
N GLN A 75 -0.12 9.08 17.86
CA GLN A 75 -0.04 7.89 18.72
C GLN A 75 -0.63 6.63 18.05
N ASN A 76 -1.73 6.78 17.31
CA ASN A 76 -2.33 5.65 16.60
C ASN A 76 -1.44 5.15 15.45
N VAL A 77 -0.74 6.04 14.75
CA VAL A 77 0.26 5.67 13.73
C VAL A 77 1.40 4.90 14.40
N GLU A 78 1.94 5.43 15.51
CA GLU A 78 3.01 4.81 16.29
C GLU A 78 2.66 3.38 16.73
N ASN A 79 1.46 3.19 17.28
CA ASN A 79 1.00 1.90 17.80
C ASN A 79 0.55 0.91 16.72
N LYS A 80 0.41 1.34 15.46
CA LYS A 80 -0.01 0.45 14.38
C LYS A 80 1.12 -0.55 14.04
N PRO A 81 0.92 -1.86 14.24
CA PRO A 81 1.93 -2.84 13.89
C PRO A 81 2.09 -2.84 12.37
N PHE A 82 3.34 -2.84 11.93
CA PHE A 82 3.65 -3.02 10.52
C PHE A 82 3.29 -4.44 10.11
N LYS A 83 2.15 -4.60 9.43
CA LYS A 83 1.78 -5.85 8.79
C LYS A 83 2.31 -5.80 7.37
N LEU A 84 3.44 -6.48 7.13
CA LEU A 84 3.82 -6.86 5.78
C LEU A 84 2.64 -7.66 5.22
N ALA A 85 1.91 -7.09 4.25
CA ALA A 85 0.87 -7.85 3.59
C ALA A 85 1.56 -9.05 2.91
N PRO A 86 1.22 -10.30 3.29
CA PRO A 86 1.71 -11.47 2.57
C PRO A 86 1.02 -11.47 1.20
N GLY A 87 1.62 -10.78 0.22
CA GLY A 87 0.95 -10.51 -1.05
C GLY A 87 1.65 -9.54 -2.00
N GLY A 88 2.59 -8.71 -1.55
CA GLY A 88 3.33 -7.82 -2.46
C GLY A 88 4.27 -8.59 -3.40
N SER A 89 4.22 -8.33 -4.71
CA SER A 89 4.95 -9.05 -5.78
C SER A 89 6.45 -9.32 -5.52
N SER A 90 7.09 -8.57 -4.61
CA SER A 90 8.44 -8.84 -4.11
C SER A 90 8.58 -10.17 -3.35
N TRP A 91 7.59 -10.60 -2.56
CA TRP A 91 7.64 -11.91 -1.87
C TRP A 91 7.57 -13.06 -2.90
N LEU A 92 6.79 -12.88 -3.97
CA LEU A 92 6.72 -13.84 -5.08
C LEU A 92 8.05 -13.92 -5.83
N ARG A 93 8.76 -12.80 -6.05
CA ARG A 93 10.10 -12.84 -6.66
C ARG A 93 11.08 -13.60 -5.79
N ASN A 94 11.13 -13.33 -4.49
CA ASN A 94 12.03 -14.04 -3.58
C ASN A 94 11.66 -15.52 -3.47
N LEU A 95 10.36 -15.84 -3.41
CA LEU A 95 9.90 -17.22 -3.43
C LEU A 95 10.30 -17.92 -4.73
N LEU A 96 10.11 -17.28 -5.90
CA LEU A 96 10.47 -17.83 -7.20
C LEU A 96 11.98 -18.06 -7.34
N ILE A 97 12.81 -17.16 -6.81
CA ILE A 97 14.27 -17.32 -6.79
C ILE A 97 14.65 -18.52 -5.91
N VAL A 98 14.05 -18.65 -4.73
CA VAL A 98 14.36 -19.76 -3.81
C VAL A 98 13.85 -21.09 -4.35
N THR A 99 12.61 -21.16 -4.83
CA THR A 99 12.05 -22.39 -5.40
C THR A 99 12.72 -22.77 -6.71
N GLY A 100 13.07 -21.79 -7.55
CA GLY A 100 13.85 -22.00 -8.78
C GLY A 100 15.26 -22.51 -8.49
N ALA A 101 15.95 -21.97 -7.48
CA ALA A 101 17.27 -22.45 -7.07
C ALA A 101 17.21 -23.87 -6.49
N ILE A 102 16.20 -24.18 -5.67
CA ILE A 102 15.98 -25.55 -5.15
C ILE A 102 15.71 -26.53 -6.30
N ALA A 103 14.89 -26.16 -7.28
CA ALA A 103 14.62 -27.01 -8.45
C ALA A 103 15.90 -27.30 -9.26
N LEU A 104 16.75 -26.29 -9.46
CA LEU A 104 18.04 -26.42 -10.17
C LEU A 104 19.04 -27.34 -9.44
N VAL A 105 19.06 -27.30 -8.11
CA VAL A 105 19.93 -28.13 -7.28
C VAL A 105 19.42 -29.57 -7.18
N CYS A 106 18.10 -29.78 -7.17
CA CYS A 106 17.50 -31.11 -7.01
C CYS A 106 17.37 -31.91 -8.33
N LEU A 107 17.29 -31.25 -9.49
CA LEU A 107 17.18 -31.89 -10.81
C LEU A 107 18.28 -32.94 -11.13
N PRO A 108 19.57 -32.72 -10.83
CA PRO A 108 20.61 -33.70 -11.17
C PRO A 108 20.58 -34.97 -10.32
N PHE A 109 20.02 -34.94 -9.10
CA PHE A 109 19.99 -36.12 -8.22
C PHE A 109 19.02 -37.21 -8.68
N VAL A 110 18.03 -36.85 -9.51
CA VAL A 110 17.02 -37.79 -10.03
C VAL A 110 17.57 -38.65 -11.17
N PHE A 111 18.62 -38.22 -11.86
CA PHE A 111 19.11 -38.89 -13.07
C PHE A 111 20.29 -39.86 -12.88
N THR A 112 20.98 -39.83 -11.75
CA THR A 112 22.18 -40.66 -11.52
C THR A 112 21.94 -41.96 -10.75
N ILE A 113 20.69 -42.29 -10.39
CA ILE A 113 20.40 -43.54 -9.67
C ILE A 113 19.99 -44.61 -10.70
N PRO A 114 20.87 -45.59 -11.04
CA PRO A 114 20.51 -46.69 -11.92
C PRO A 114 19.46 -47.57 -11.24
N PHE A 115 18.28 -47.68 -11.88
CA PHE A 115 17.12 -48.41 -11.38
C PHE A 115 17.36 -49.92 -11.29
N PRO A 116 16.83 -50.56 -10.25
CA PRO A 116 15.56 -51.27 -10.45
C PRO A 116 14.52 -51.00 -9.33
N TRP A 117 14.09 -49.76 -9.13
CA TRP A 117 13.02 -49.40 -8.17
C TRP A 117 11.96 -48.42 -8.72
N ASN A 118 11.45 -48.64 -9.95
CA ASN A 118 10.66 -47.69 -10.80
C ASN A 118 9.35 -47.19 -10.16
N ILE A 119 8.97 -47.75 -9.01
CA ILE A 119 7.74 -47.43 -8.32
C ILE A 119 7.87 -46.12 -7.53
N PHE A 120 9.02 -45.87 -6.90
CA PHE A 120 9.15 -44.72 -5.99
C PHE A 120 9.15 -43.38 -6.74
N GLY A 121 9.80 -43.32 -7.92
CA GLY A 121 9.79 -42.12 -8.77
C GLY A 121 8.40 -41.79 -9.30
N VAL A 122 7.62 -42.80 -9.66
CA VAL A 122 6.22 -42.62 -10.11
C VAL A 122 5.34 -42.10 -8.97
N VAL A 123 5.54 -42.58 -7.73
CA VAL A 123 4.79 -42.10 -6.56
C VAL A 123 5.09 -40.64 -6.25
N VAL A 124 6.34 -40.19 -6.35
CA VAL A 124 6.72 -38.78 -6.13
C VAL A 124 6.13 -37.87 -7.21
N LEU A 125 6.23 -38.25 -8.49
CA LEU A 125 5.64 -37.47 -9.58
C LEU A 125 4.11 -37.38 -9.48
N LEU A 126 3.44 -38.46 -9.05
CA LEU A 126 2.00 -38.44 -8.80
C LEU A 126 1.62 -37.56 -7.61
N PHE A 127 2.46 -37.52 -6.56
CA PHE A 127 2.24 -36.64 -5.42
C PHE A 127 2.35 -35.16 -5.82
N ASP A 128 3.39 -34.79 -6.58
CA ASP A 128 3.56 -33.42 -7.06
C ASP A 128 2.40 -32.97 -7.98
N LEU A 129 1.97 -33.86 -8.90
CA LEU A 129 0.79 -33.60 -9.74
C LEU A 129 -0.49 -33.44 -8.92
N LEU A 130 -0.66 -34.24 -7.86
CA LEU A 130 -1.83 -34.17 -6.98
C LEU A 130 -1.86 -32.88 -6.16
N VAL A 131 -0.71 -32.41 -5.68
CA VAL A 131 -0.58 -31.10 -5.00
C VAL A 131 -0.96 -29.96 -5.96
N ILE A 132 -0.48 -29.99 -7.21
CA ILE A 132 -0.84 -28.99 -8.23
C ILE A 132 -2.35 -29.03 -8.50
N LEU A 133 -2.94 -30.23 -8.65
CA LEU A 133 -4.37 -30.40 -8.92
C LEU A 133 -5.26 -29.87 -7.79
N ILE A 134 -4.82 -29.99 -6.53
CA ILE A 134 -5.54 -29.48 -5.35
C ILE A 134 -5.40 -27.96 -5.22
N LEU A 135 -4.24 -27.39 -5.54
CA LEU A 135 -3.99 -25.95 -5.39
C LEU A 135 -4.59 -25.12 -6.54
N LEU A 136 -4.70 -25.69 -7.76
CA LEU A 136 -5.28 -25.00 -8.93
C LEU A 136 -6.70 -24.45 -8.68
N PRO A 137 -7.68 -25.23 -8.16
CA PRO A 137 -9.04 -24.72 -7.93
C PRO A 137 -9.10 -23.67 -6.82
N ILE A 138 -8.22 -23.71 -5.81
CA ILE A 138 -8.16 -22.69 -4.75
C ILE A 138 -7.71 -21.34 -5.35
N ALA A 139 -6.76 -21.37 -6.28
CA ALA A 139 -6.34 -20.18 -7.01
C ALA A 139 -7.46 -19.64 -7.92
N ILE A 140 -8.20 -20.53 -8.60
CA ILE A 140 -9.30 -20.15 -9.51
C ILE A 140 -10.50 -19.56 -8.74
N VAL A 141 -10.90 -20.15 -7.61
CA VAL A 141 -12.05 -19.66 -6.81
C VAL A 141 -11.77 -18.30 -6.19
N LYS A 142 -10.51 -18.01 -5.82
CA LYS A 142 -10.12 -16.69 -5.31
C LYS A 142 -10.13 -15.60 -6.38
N SER A 143 -9.92 -15.97 -7.65
CA SER A 143 -9.96 -15.07 -8.82
C SER A 143 -11.39 -14.69 -9.23
N THR A 144 -12.37 -15.57 -9.08
CA THR A 144 -13.73 -15.33 -9.59
C THR A 144 -14.64 -14.55 -8.60
N SER A 145 -14.32 -14.51 -7.31
CA SER A 145 -15.12 -13.83 -6.28
C SER A 145 -15.05 -12.29 -6.31
N SER A 146 -14.17 -11.68 -7.11
CA SER A 146 -14.06 -10.20 -7.25
C SER A 146 -14.85 -9.65 -8.47
N ARG A 147 -15.55 -10.52 -9.19
CA ARG A 147 -16.13 -10.19 -10.50
C ARG A 147 -17.58 -9.69 -10.35
N LYS A 148 -17.77 -8.40 -10.65
CA LYS A 148 -19.02 -7.62 -10.86
C LYS A 148 -19.33 -6.58 -9.78
N ARG A 149 -18.43 -5.62 -9.55
CA ARG A 149 -18.88 -4.22 -9.39
C ARG A 149 -18.67 -3.53 -10.72
N GLU A 150 -19.77 -3.24 -11.40
CA GLU A 150 -19.73 -2.67 -12.74
C GLU A 150 -19.10 -1.26 -12.72
N PRO A 151 -18.22 -0.94 -13.68
CA PRO A 151 -17.63 0.39 -13.81
C PRO A 151 -18.67 1.51 -14.03
N THR A 152 -19.90 1.15 -14.44
CA THR A 152 -21.05 2.04 -14.58
C THR A 152 -21.43 2.71 -13.26
N GLN A 153 -21.31 2.01 -12.12
CA GLN A 153 -21.70 2.57 -10.83
C GLN A 153 -20.80 3.73 -10.38
N PHE A 154 -19.50 3.67 -10.67
CA PHE A 154 -18.55 4.72 -10.31
C PHE A 154 -18.66 5.94 -11.23
N SER A 155 -18.86 5.72 -12.53
CA SER A 155 -19.10 6.81 -13.48
C SER A 155 -20.33 7.64 -13.08
N ASN A 156 -21.42 6.97 -12.68
CA ASN A 156 -22.64 7.65 -12.24
C ASN A 156 -22.44 8.42 -10.93
N LYS A 157 -21.62 7.91 -10.01
CA LYS A 157 -21.30 8.63 -8.76
C LYS A 157 -20.46 9.88 -8.99
N ILE A 158 -19.48 9.84 -9.90
CA ILE A 158 -18.68 11.04 -10.23
C ILE A 158 -19.58 12.11 -10.85
N LYS A 159 -20.37 11.72 -11.85
CA LYS A 159 -21.29 12.65 -12.53
C LYS A 159 -22.26 13.30 -11.55
N TYR A 160 -22.85 12.51 -10.64
CA TYR A 160 -23.72 13.04 -9.59
C TYR A 160 -23.02 14.07 -8.69
N ILE A 161 -21.75 13.84 -8.31
CA ILE A 161 -20.99 14.79 -7.48
C ILE A 161 -20.70 16.08 -8.26
N GLU A 162 -20.39 15.99 -9.55
CA GLU A 162 -20.16 17.14 -10.42
C GLU A 162 -21.45 17.97 -10.59
N ASP A 163 -22.58 17.33 -10.84
CA ASP A 163 -23.89 17.98 -10.93
C ASP A 163 -24.24 18.72 -9.61
N GLN A 164 -23.92 18.14 -8.46
CA GLN A 164 -24.11 18.80 -7.15
C GLN A 164 -23.19 20.01 -6.94
N MET A 165 -21.96 19.97 -7.47
CA MET A 165 -21.03 21.10 -7.39
C MET A 165 -21.52 22.28 -8.24
N GLU A 166 -22.02 22.01 -9.45
CA GLU A 166 -22.63 23.04 -10.31
C GLU A 166 -23.89 23.63 -9.68
N ALA A 167 -24.76 22.79 -9.12
CA ALA A 167 -25.98 23.25 -8.45
C ALA A 167 -25.68 24.24 -7.31
N ILE A 168 -24.65 23.99 -6.49
CA ILE A 168 -24.26 24.89 -5.39
C ILE A 168 -23.69 26.22 -5.91
N GLN A 169 -22.98 26.22 -7.03
CA GLN A 169 -22.48 27.47 -7.63
C GLN A 169 -23.61 28.39 -8.10
N GLN A 170 -24.76 27.82 -8.47
CA GLN A 170 -25.91 28.58 -8.97
C GLN A 170 -26.84 29.10 -7.87
N VAL A 171 -26.66 28.74 -6.59
CA VAL A 171 -27.54 29.21 -5.50
C VAL A 171 -27.24 30.67 -5.14
N PRO A 172 -28.13 31.63 -5.43
CA PRO A 172 -27.85 33.06 -5.23
C PRO A 172 -27.95 33.49 -3.75
N GLN A 173 -28.67 32.73 -2.92
CA GLN A 173 -28.94 33.10 -1.52
C GLN A 173 -27.97 32.48 -0.49
N LEU A 174 -26.98 31.72 -0.93
CA LEU A 174 -26.04 31.09 -0.01
C LEU A 174 -24.87 32.05 0.24
N ASP A 175 -24.66 32.38 1.51
CA ASP A 175 -23.52 33.17 1.99
C ASP A 175 -22.19 32.54 1.55
N ASP A 176 -21.18 33.36 1.27
CA ASP A 176 -19.94 32.92 0.64
C ASP A 176 -19.19 31.89 1.51
N ASP A 177 -19.27 32.04 2.84
CA ASP A 177 -18.70 31.09 3.79
C ASP A 177 -19.42 29.73 3.74
N GLN A 178 -20.75 29.73 3.61
CA GLN A 178 -21.54 28.51 3.49
C GLN A 178 -21.28 27.81 2.14
N LYS A 179 -21.15 28.58 1.05
CA LYS A 179 -20.73 28.05 -0.26
C LYS A 179 -19.38 27.39 -0.16
N PHE A 180 -18.40 28.03 0.47
CA PHE A 180 -17.05 27.49 0.62
C PHE A 180 -17.05 26.17 1.41
N ILE A 181 -17.77 26.10 2.53
CA ILE A 181 -17.88 24.89 3.35
C ILE A 181 -18.51 23.73 2.56
N GLN A 182 -19.60 24.00 1.84
CA GLN A 182 -20.30 22.97 1.06
C GLN A 182 -19.47 22.49 -0.14
N LEU A 183 -18.82 23.40 -0.87
CA LEU A 183 -17.91 23.04 -1.95
C LEU A 183 -16.72 22.21 -1.44
N GLY A 184 -16.19 22.55 -0.26
CA GLY A 184 -15.10 21.82 0.37
C GLY A 184 -15.48 20.38 0.76
N LYS A 185 -16.73 20.15 1.17
CA LYS A 185 -17.24 18.78 1.43
C LYS A 185 -17.35 17.97 0.14
N LEU A 186 -17.90 18.55 -0.93
CA LEU A 186 -18.04 17.87 -2.23
C LEU A 186 -16.70 17.57 -2.90
N LYS A 187 -15.74 18.51 -2.85
CA LYS A 187 -14.38 18.28 -3.35
C LYS A 187 -13.69 17.11 -2.64
N ARG A 188 -13.84 17.00 -1.32
CA ARG A 188 -13.32 15.85 -0.54
C ARG A 188 -13.99 14.53 -0.92
N ASN A 189 -15.31 14.53 -1.15
CA ASN A 189 -16.03 13.35 -1.62
C ASN A 189 -15.56 12.93 -3.02
N ARG A 190 -15.42 13.87 -3.96
CA ARG A 190 -14.89 13.61 -5.31
C ARG A 190 -13.50 12.98 -5.25
N ALA A 191 -12.60 13.54 -4.43
CA ALA A 191 -11.25 13.01 -4.25
C ALA A 191 -11.26 11.58 -3.69
N ARG A 192 -12.12 11.29 -2.71
CA ARG A 192 -12.28 9.94 -2.14
C ARG A 192 -12.80 8.94 -3.19
N THR A 193 -13.82 9.32 -3.97
CA THR A 193 -14.36 8.47 -5.05
C THR A 193 -13.32 8.21 -6.15
N ALA A 194 -12.50 9.21 -6.50
CA ALA A 194 -11.41 9.04 -7.46
C ALA A 194 -10.31 8.09 -6.92
N GLN A 195 -9.94 8.20 -5.64
CA GLN A 195 -8.98 7.28 -5.02
C GLN A 195 -9.50 5.83 -5.00
N GLU A 196 -10.79 5.62 -4.73
CA GLU A 196 -11.42 4.29 -4.81
C GLU A 196 -11.36 3.72 -6.24
N LEU A 197 -11.61 4.55 -7.25
CA LEU A 197 -11.49 4.16 -8.65
C LEU A 197 -10.06 3.75 -9.02
N VAL A 198 -9.07 4.55 -8.65
CA VAL A 198 -7.65 4.22 -8.88
C VAL A 198 -7.28 2.91 -8.18
N ARG A 199 -7.73 2.73 -6.94
CA ARG A 199 -7.50 1.49 -6.18
C ARG A 199 -8.14 0.29 -6.88
N CYS A 200 -9.38 0.41 -7.34
CA CYS A 200 -10.06 -0.65 -8.09
C CYS A 200 -9.40 -0.94 -9.44
N ALA A 201 -8.91 0.08 -10.15
CA ALA A 201 -8.18 -0.09 -11.40
C ALA A 201 -6.84 -0.80 -11.19
N TYR A 202 -6.10 -0.41 -10.15
CA TYR A 202 -4.82 -1.00 -9.79
C TYR A 202 -4.95 -2.48 -9.35
N THR A 203 -5.96 -2.81 -8.54
CA THR A 203 -6.23 -4.21 -8.21
C THR A 203 -6.55 -5.04 -9.45
N ARG A 204 -7.26 -4.45 -10.43
CA ARG A 204 -7.62 -5.12 -11.69
C ARG A 204 -6.42 -5.31 -12.63
N SER A 205 -5.43 -4.42 -12.60
CA SER A 205 -4.18 -4.60 -13.37
C SER A 205 -3.28 -5.67 -12.78
N LEU A 206 -3.33 -5.91 -11.46
CA LEU A 206 -2.58 -6.98 -10.81
C LEU A 206 -3.19 -8.38 -11.04
N GLU A 207 -4.47 -8.44 -11.41
CA GLU A 207 -5.19 -9.69 -11.72
C GLU A 207 -5.04 -10.13 -13.19
N ARG A 208 -4.43 -9.31 -14.05
CA ARG A 208 -4.16 -9.63 -15.46
C ARG A 208 -2.70 -10.05 -15.63
#